data_AF-A0A9R0IA55-F1
#
_entry.id   AF-A0A9R0IA55-F1
#
_cell.length_a   1.000
_cell.length_b   1.000
_cell.length_c   1.000
_cell.angle_alpha   90.00
_cell.angle_beta   90.00
_cell.angle_gamma   90.00
#
_symmetry.space_group_name_H-M   'P 1'
#
loop_
_entity.id
_entity.type
_entity.pdbx_description
1 polymer ?
#
loop_
_entity_poly.entity_id
_entity_poly.type
_entity_poly.pdbx_seq_one_letter_code
_entity_poly.pdbx_strand_id
1 'polypeptide(L)'
;MEYKAFWAIKQLNMDAKLAGEKRLLQLNELDKFRLQAYDSARIYKEKTKRWHNNHILQREFAVGEKVLLFNSRLKLLPGILKYRWSRPFTVTMVSTFGSVEVENNMSERFKVNGQRLNFYHEGANIEGVEVQNLQPSAP
;
A
#
# COMPACT_ATOMS: atom_id res chain seq x y z
N MET A 1 38.34 41.46 31.98
CA MET A 1 37.44 40.42 31.45
C MET A 1 38.15 39.35 30.63
N GLU A 2 39.26 39.69 29.97
CA GLU A 2 40.02 38.79 29.07
C GLU A 2 40.52 37.50 29.75
N TYR A 3 40.94 37.56 31.01
CA TYR A 3 41.41 36.40 31.77
C TYR A 3 40.34 35.31 31.97
N LYS A 4 39.07 35.71 32.13
CA LYS A 4 37.95 34.76 32.28
C LYS A 4 37.60 34.09 30.94
N ALA A 5 37.70 34.82 29.83
CA ALA A 5 37.49 34.27 28.50
C ALA A 5 38.58 33.25 28.12
N PHE A 6 39.84 33.53 28.47
CA PHE A 6 40.95 32.62 28.23
C PHE A 6 40.82 31.30 29.01
N TRP A 7 40.41 31.37 30.28
CA TRP A 7 40.13 30.19 31.09
C TRP A 7 38.99 29.34 30.53
N ALA A 8 37.90 29.96 30.09
CA ALA A 8 36.78 29.26 29.47
C ALA A 8 37.19 28.55 28.15
N ILE A 9 38.01 29.20 27.32
CA ILE A 9 38.55 28.60 26.08
C ILE A 9 39.48 27.42 26.39
N LYS A 10 40.32 27.53 27.43
CA LYS A 10 41.23 26.47 27.86
C LYS A 10 40.47 25.26 28.43
N GLN A 11 39.41 25.51 29.21
CA GLN A 11 38.57 24.46 29.79
C GLN A 11 37.78 23.66 28.75
N LEU A 12 37.41 24.31 27.63
CA LEU A 12 36.61 23.70 26.57
C LEU A 12 37.40 22.73 25.66
N ASN A 13 38.73 22.63 25.79
CA ASN A 13 39.60 21.90 24.84
C ASN A 13 40.85 21.25 25.47
N MET A 14 40.76 20.72 26.70
CA MET A 14 41.95 20.23 27.40
C MET A 14 42.64 19.01 26.75
N ASP A 15 41.93 18.18 25.97
CA ASP A 15 42.54 17.14 25.13
C ASP A 15 41.82 17.02 23.78
N ALA A 16 42.32 17.76 22.79
CA ALA A 16 41.78 17.73 21.42
C ALA A 16 41.76 16.32 20.82
N LYS A 17 42.70 15.46 21.21
CA LYS A 17 42.79 14.06 20.76
C LYS A 17 41.63 13.21 21.31
N LEU A 18 41.40 13.24 22.62
CA LEU A 18 40.26 12.54 23.26
C LEU A 18 38.92 13.06 22.74
N ALA A 19 38.79 14.37 22.55
CA ALA A 19 37.59 14.97 21.97
C ALA A 19 37.35 14.49 20.52
N GLY A 20 38.42 14.35 19.73
CA GLY A 20 38.37 13.80 18.37
C GLY A 20 37.93 12.33 18.35
N GLU A 21 38.52 11.50 19.20
CA GLU A 21 38.17 10.08 19.34
C GLU A 21 36.71 9.90 19.78
N LYS A 22 36.24 10.69 20.75
CA LYS A 22 34.84 10.69 21.19
C LYS A 22 33.87 11.08 20.07
N ARG A 23 34.21 12.11 19.29
CA ARG A 23 33.40 12.55 18.14
C ARG A 23 33.35 11.46 17.06
N LEU A 24 34.46 10.79 16.77
CA LEU A 24 34.50 9.69 15.81
C LEU A 24 33.62 8.51 16.26
N LEU A 25 33.66 8.15 17.54
CA LEU A 25 32.78 7.11 18.11
C LEU A 25 31.30 7.48 17.95
N GLN A 26 30.93 8.72 18.28
CA GLN A 26 29.55 9.20 18.12
C GLN A 26 29.08 9.16 16.66
N LEU A 27 29.94 9.52 15.70
CA LEU A 27 29.62 9.42 14.28
C LEU A 27 29.40 7.98 13.84
N ASN A 28 30.27 7.05 14.27
CA ASN A 28 30.11 5.63 14.00
C ASN A 28 28.82 5.05 14.61
N GLU A 29 28.41 5.51 15.80
CA GLU A 29 27.13 5.14 16.40
C GLU A 29 25.94 5.65 15.58
N LEU A 30 25.99 6.89 15.10
CA LEU A 30 24.95 7.45 14.23
C LEU A 30 24.82 6.68 12.92
N ASP A 31 25.94 6.28 12.32
CA ASP A 31 25.92 5.48 11.09
C ASP A 31 25.36 4.07 11.32
N LYS A 32 25.63 3.46 12.48
CA LYS A 32 24.98 2.20 12.89
C LYS A 32 23.46 2.36 13.02
N PHE A 33 22.98 3.43 13.66
CA PHE A 33 21.55 3.68 13.79
C PHE A 33 20.87 3.89 12.43
N ARG A 34 21.53 4.61 11.51
CA ARG A 34 21.03 4.79 10.14
C ARG A 34 20.93 3.47 9.40
N LEU A 35 21.97 2.63 9.47
CA LEU A 35 21.97 1.33 8.83
C LEU A 35 20.85 0.43 9.37
N GLN A 36 20.69 0.39 10.70
CA GLN A 36 19.61 -0.36 11.35
C GLN A 36 18.23 0.14 10.92
N ALA A 37 18.04 1.45 10.80
CA ALA A 37 16.78 2.03 10.31
C ALA A 37 16.49 1.62 8.86
N TYR A 38 17.49 1.64 7.98
CA TYR A 38 17.34 1.20 6.59
C TYR A 38 17.03 -0.29 6.47
N ASP A 39 17.73 -1.14 7.23
CA ASP A 39 17.45 -2.58 7.27
C ASP A 39 16.03 -2.85 7.78
N SER A 40 15.61 -2.17 8.85
CA SER A 40 14.25 -2.29 9.40
C SER A 40 13.19 -1.89 8.38
N ALA A 41 13.40 -0.77 7.67
CA ALA A 41 12.50 -0.31 6.62
C ALA A 41 12.44 -1.29 5.44
N ARG A 42 13.58 -1.87 5.04
CA ARG A 42 13.65 -2.90 3.99
C ARG A 42 12.84 -4.14 4.39
N ILE A 43 13.06 -4.65 5.60
CA ILE A 43 12.35 -5.83 6.13
C ILE A 43 10.84 -5.56 6.20
N TYR A 44 10.42 -4.38 6.66
CA TYR A 44 9.01 -4.02 6.71
C TYR A 44 8.38 -4.03 5.31
N LYS A 45 8.99 -3.35 4.32
CA LYS A 45 8.50 -3.33 2.94
C LYS A 45 8.42 -4.72 2.34
N GLU A 46 9.41 -5.56 2.61
CA GLU A 46 9.44 -6.93 2.11
C GLU A 46 8.32 -7.78 2.73
N LYS A 47 8.12 -7.70 4.05
CA LYS A 47 7.02 -8.38 4.74
C LYS A 47 5.66 -7.95 4.21
N THR A 48 5.44 -6.64 4.07
CA THR A 48 4.19 -6.09 3.53
C THR A 48 3.96 -6.54 2.09
N LYS A 49 5.01 -6.56 1.24
CA LYS A 49 4.92 -7.06 -0.13
C LYS A 49 4.59 -8.56 -0.17
N ARG A 50 5.25 -9.38 0.65
CA ARG A 50 4.96 -10.82 0.76
C ARG A 50 3.51 -11.05 1.21
N TRP A 51 3.07 -10.35 2.26
CA TRP A 51 1.70 -10.43 2.73
C TRP A 51 0.71 -10.02 1.63
N HIS A 52 0.90 -8.87 1.00
CA HIS A 52 0.04 -8.38 -0.08
C HIS A 52 -0.04 -9.40 -1.23
N ASN A 53 1.11 -9.86 -1.73
CA ASN A 53 1.17 -10.83 -2.83
C ASN A 53 0.48 -12.14 -2.49
N ASN A 54 0.61 -12.64 -1.25
CA ASN A 54 -0.07 -13.85 -0.81
C ASN A 54 -1.60 -13.67 -0.70
N HIS A 55 -2.10 -12.45 -0.53
CA HIS A 55 -3.53 -12.14 -0.45
C HIS A 55 -4.13 -11.72 -1.79
N ILE A 56 -3.33 -11.68 -2.87
CA ILE A 56 -3.86 -11.51 -4.22
C ILE A 56 -4.60 -12.79 -4.61
N LEU A 57 -5.92 -12.70 -4.68
CA LEU A 57 -6.76 -13.79 -5.18
C LEU A 57 -6.47 -14.02 -6.66
N GLN A 58 -6.15 -15.25 -7.02
CA GLN A 58 -6.11 -15.68 -8.41
C GLN A 58 -7.55 -15.73 -8.92
N ARG A 59 -7.83 -14.94 -9.96
CA ARG A 59 -9.14 -14.88 -10.62
C ARG A 59 -8.92 -15.30 -12.06
N GLU A 60 -9.38 -16.50 -12.38
CA GLU A 60 -9.35 -17.03 -13.74
C GLU A 60 -10.70 -16.77 -14.39
N PHE A 61 -10.69 -16.19 -15.58
CA PHE A 61 -11.90 -15.89 -16.32
C PHE A 61 -11.91 -16.73 -17.59
N ALA A 62 -13.10 -17.07 -18.07
CA ALA A 62 -13.31 -17.69 -19.36
C ALA A 62 -13.95 -16.70 -20.34
N VAL A 63 -13.71 -16.91 -21.64
CA VAL A 63 -14.35 -16.12 -22.70
C VAL A 63 -15.86 -16.38 -22.67
N GLY A 64 -16.66 -15.31 -22.73
CA GLY A 64 -18.13 -15.35 -22.66
C GLY A 64 -18.71 -15.15 -21.26
N GLU A 65 -17.89 -15.13 -20.19
CA GLU A 65 -18.37 -14.88 -18.84
C GLU A 65 -18.76 -13.41 -18.63
N LYS A 66 -19.77 -13.20 -17.78
CA LYS A 66 -20.16 -11.86 -17.34
C LYS A 66 -19.39 -11.46 -16.09
N VAL A 67 -18.83 -10.26 -16.12
CA VAL A 67 -17.97 -9.72 -15.06
C VAL A 67 -18.35 -8.29 -14.70
N LEU A 68 -18.22 -7.94 -13.44
CA LEU A 68 -18.37 -6.58 -12.93
C LEU A 68 -17.01 -5.90 -12.86
N LEU A 69 -16.93 -4.66 -13.31
CA LEU A 69 -15.70 -3.87 -13.24
C LEU A 69 -15.70 -2.93 -12.02
N PHE A 70 -14.64 -2.96 -11.23
CA PHE A 70 -14.45 -2.03 -10.13
C PHE A 70 -14.15 -0.61 -10.64
N ASN A 71 -15.01 0.35 -10.31
CA ASN A 71 -14.79 1.76 -10.60
C ASN A 71 -14.14 2.46 -9.40
N SER A 72 -12.85 2.75 -9.51
CA SER A 72 -12.07 3.45 -8.49
C SER A 72 -12.25 4.97 -8.49
N ARG A 73 -13.01 5.55 -9.43
CA ARG A 73 -13.24 7.00 -9.46
C ARG A 73 -14.11 7.39 -8.27
N LEU A 74 -13.43 7.76 -7.18
CA LEU A 74 -14.02 8.31 -5.98
C LEU A 74 -14.80 9.57 -6.35
N LYS A 75 -16.13 9.54 -6.24
CA LYS A 75 -16.90 10.77 -6.15
C LYS A 75 -16.87 11.17 -4.68
N LEU A 76 -16.10 12.22 -4.37
CA LEU A 76 -16.07 12.86 -3.06
C LEU A 76 -17.47 13.43 -2.79
N LEU A 77 -18.33 12.63 -2.18
CA LEU A 77 -19.51 13.12 -1.50
C LEU A 77 -19.13 13.29 -0.02
N PRO A 78 -19.47 14.41 0.63
CA PRO A 78 -19.21 14.56 2.05
C PRO A 78 -19.92 13.43 2.82
N GLY A 79 -19.13 12.57 3.48
CA GLY A 79 -19.62 11.52 4.37
C GLY A 79 -19.68 10.09 3.83
N ILE A 80 -19.49 9.81 2.53
CA ILE A 80 -19.54 8.43 2.02
C ILE A 80 -18.55 8.19 0.86
N LEU A 81 -17.54 7.34 1.10
CA LEU A 81 -16.74 6.72 0.04
C LEU A 81 -17.54 5.54 -0.53
N LYS A 82 -18.25 5.74 -1.65
CA LYS A 82 -18.93 4.64 -2.35
C LYS A 82 -17.99 4.00 -3.37
N TYR A 83 -17.51 2.80 -3.07
CA TYR A 83 -16.99 1.89 -4.08
C TYR A 83 -18.14 1.44 -4.97
N ARG A 84 -18.01 1.59 -6.30
CA ARG A 84 -19.06 1.22 -7.26
C ARG A 84 -18.55 0.15 -8.20
N TRP A 85 -19.28 -0.95 -8.29
CA TRP A 85 -19.17 -1.89 -9.40
C TRP A 85 -19.94 -1.32 -10.59
N SER A 86 -19.29 -1.23 -11.73
CA SER A 86 -19.93 -0.91 -13.00
C SER A 86 -20.83 -2.06 -13.45
N ARG A 87 -21.71 -1.77 -14.40
CA ARG A 87 -22.61 -2.77 -15.01
C ARG A 87 -21.86 -4.01 -15.52
N PRO A 88 -22.54 -5.15 -15.71
CA PRO A 88 -21.91 -6.34 -16.26
C PRO A 88 -21.28 -6.09 -17.63
N PHE A 89 -20.11 -6.66 -17.85
CA PHE A 89 -19.40 -6.73 -19.12
C PHE A 89 -19.19 -8.18 -19.51
N THR A 90 -19.00 -8.45 -20.80
CA THR A 90 -18.70 -9.81 -21.28
C THR A 90 -17.21 -9.93 -21.55
N VAL A 91 -16.58 -11.01 -21.09
CA VAL A 91 -15.18 -11.28 -21.36
C VAL A 91 -15.00 -11.74 -22.81
N THR A 92 -14.18 -11.04 -23.59
CA THR A 92 -13.91 -11.39 -25.00
C THR A 92 -12.59 -12.12 -25.17
N MET A 93 -11.57 -11.75 -24.40
CA MET A 93 -10.26 -12.38 -24.46
C MET A 93 -9.59 -12.34 -23.08
N VAL A 94 -8.94 -13.44 -22.71
CA VAL A 94 -8.15 -13.54 -21.49
C VAL A 94 -6.70 -13.72 -21.88
N SER A 95 -5.85 -12.79 -21.44
CA SER A 95 -4.41 -12.87 -21.67
C SER A 95 -3.76 -13.69 -20.57
N THR A 96 -2.69 -14.42 -20.93
CA THR A 96 -1.84 -15.18 -20.00
C THR A 96 -1.25 -14.33 -18.87
N PHE A 97 -1.08 -13.02 -19.09
CA PHE A 97 -0.50 -12.10 -18.11
C PHE A 97 -1.53 -11.46 -17.15
N GLY A 98 -2.75 -11.99 -17.07
CA GLY A 98 -3.79 -11.56 -16.10
C GLY A 98 -4.57 -10.31 -16.51
N SER A 99 -4.34 -9.79 -17.71
CA SER A 99 -5.19 -8.76 -18.30
C SER A 99 -6.34 -9.39 -19.07
N VAL A 100 -7.53 -8.83 -18.91
CA VAL A 100 -8.77 -9.32 -19.52
C VAL A 100 -9.34 -8.23 -20.40
N GLU A 101 -9.69 -8.58 -21.63
CA GLU A 101 -10.45 -7.72 -22.52
C GLU A 101 -11.95 -7.96 -22.28
N VAL A 102 -12.67 -6.86 -22.05
CA VAL A 102 -14.09 -6.88 -21.73
C VAL A 102 -14.85 -6.01 -22.71
N GLU A 103 -16.07 -6.44 -23.04
CA GLU A 103 -16.98 -5.77 -23.97
C GLU A 103 -18.24 -5.31 -23.23
N ASN A 104 -18.64 -4.07 -23.49
CA ASN A 104 -19.89 -3.50 -22.98
C ASN A 104 -21.06 -3.80 -23.94
N ASN A 105 -22.30 -3.59 -23.50
CA ASN A 105 -23.51 -3.71 -24.32
C ASN A 105 -23.51 -2.81 -25.57
N MET A 106 -22.68 -1.75 -25.58
CA MET A 106 -22.47 -0.86 -26.73
C MET A 106 -21.42 -1.39 -27.72
N SER A 107 -20.95 -2.63 -27.56
CA SER A 107 -19.85 -3.23 -28.35
C SER A 107 -18.50 -2.51 -28.22
N GLU A 108 -18.32 -1.73 -27.16
CA GLU A 108 -17.03 -1.10 -26.84
C GLU A 108 -16.15 -2.09 -26.09
N ARG A 109 -14.93 -2.31 -26.60
CA ARG A 109 -13.94 -3.21 -26.00
C ARG A 109 -12.79 -2.45 -25.37
N PHE A 110 -12.39 -2.89 -24.20
CA PHE A 110 -11.23 -2.33 -23.52
C PHE A 110 -10.56 -3.36 -22.61
N LYS A 111 -9.28 -3.15 -22.36
CA LYS A 111 -8.43 -4.04 -21.58
C LYS A 111 -8.34 -3.57 -20.14
N VAL A 112 -8.57 -4.48 -19.19
CA VAL A 112 -8.48 -4.21 -17.75
C VAL A 112 -7.60 -5.26 -17.05
N ASN A 113 -7.12 -4.91 -15.86
CA ASN A 113 -6.50 -5.88 -14.97
C ASN A 113 -7.59 -6.80 -14.38
N GLY A 114 -7.44 -8.12 -14.49
CA GLY A 114 -8.38 -9.11 -13.96
C GLY A 114 -8.63 -8.98 -12.45
N GLN A 115 -7.67 -8.44 -11.68
CA GLN A 115 -7.88 -8.16 -10.25
C GLN A 115 -8.98 -7.12 -9.97
N ARG A 116 -9.31 -6.29 -10.97
CA ARG A 116 -10.39 -5.29 -10.88
C ARG A 116 -11.74 -5.84 -11.33
N LEU A 117 -11.79 -7.10 -11.75
CA LEU A 117 -13.00 -7.77 -12.20
C LEU A 117 -13.54 -8.69 -11.11
N ASN A 118 -14.86 -8.80 -11.04
CA ASN A 118 -15.56 -9.77 -10.20
C ASN A 118 -16.58 -10.54 -11.03
N PHE A 119 -16.88 -11.78 -10.66
CA PHE A 119 -17.90 -12.56 -11.37
C PHE A 119 -19.28 -11.92 -11.21
N TYR A 120 -20.04 -11.94 -12.30
CA TYR A 120 -21.46 -11.60 -12.29
C TYR A 120 -22.27 -12.88 -12.43
N HIS A 121 -23.04 -13.22 -11.40
CA HIS A 121 -23.94 -14.37 -11.40
C HIS A 121 -25.33 -13.89 -11.79
N GLU A 122 -25.80 -14.26 -12.98
CA GLU A 122 -27.17 -13.97 -13.43
C GLU A 122 -28.17 -14.86 -12.68
N GLY A 123 -29.09 -14.24 -11.93
CA GLY A 123 -30.22 -14.96 -11.33
C GLY A 123 -29.95 -15.65 -9.99
N ALA A 124 -28.94 -15.24 -9.22
CA ALA A 124 -28.90 -15.64 -7.81
C ALA A 124 -30.14 -15.04 -7.09
N ASN A 125 -31.06 -15.90 -6.64
CA ASN A 125 -32.01 -15.52 -5.59
C ASN A 125 -31.16 -15.00 -4.42
N ILE A 126 -31.17 -13.69 -4.21
CA ILE A 126 -30.54 -13.07 -3.06
C ILE A 126 -31.45 -13.39 -1.87
N GLU A 127 -31.42 -14.63 -1.40
CA GLU A 127 -31.91 -14.95 -0.07
C GLU A 127 -30.91 -14.32 0.91
N GLY A 128 -31.30 -13.17 1.45
CA GLY A 128 -30.63 -12.50 2.56
C GLY A 128 -29.28 -11.89 2.21
N VAL A 129 -29.26 -10.61 1.82
CA VAL A 129 -28.09 -9.78 2.15
C VAL A 129 -28.06 -9.69 3.68
N GLU A 130 -27.27 -10.53 4.34
CA GLU A 130 -26.89 -10.29 5.73
C GLU A 130 -26.05 -9.02 5.76
N VAL A 131 -26.72 -7.90 6.05
CA VAL A 131 -26.06 -6.67 6.43
C VAL A 131 -25.47 -6.93 7.82
N GLN A 132 -24.19 -7.34 7.86
CA GLN A 132 -23.43 -7.30 9.11
C GLN A 132 -23.23 -5.83 9.50
N ASN A 133 -24.18 -5.31 10.27
CA ASN A 133 -24.01 -4.07 11.01
C ASN A 133 -22.95 -4.32 12.08
N LEU A 134 -21.71 -3.91 11.81
CA LEU A 134 -20.66 -3.87 12.83
C LEU A 134 -21.10 -2.86 13.91
N GLN A 135 -21.60 -3.38 15.03
CA GLN A 135 -21.86 -2.58 16.22
C GLN A 135 -20.52 -2.05 16.73
N PRO A 136 -20.38 -0.73 17.01
CA PRO A 136 -19.18 -0.22 17.65
C PRO A 136 -19.05 -0.86 19.04
N SER A 137 -17.86 -1.36 19.37
CA SER A 137 -17.58 -1.85 20.72
C SER A 137 -17.77 -0.71 21.72
N ALA A 138 -18.53 -0.98 22.77
CA ALA A 138 -18.76 -0.04 23.87
C ALA A 138 -17.42 0.44 24.48
N PRO A 139 -17.39 1.68 25.03
CA PRO A 139 -16.20 2.32 25.56
C PRO A 139 -15.59 1.62 26.77
#